data_AF-A0A848UFC6-F1
#
_entry.id   AF-A0A848UFC6-F1
#
_cell.length_a   1.000
_cell.length_b   1.000
_cell.length_c   1.000
_cell.angle_alpha   90.00
_cell.angle_beta   90.00
_cell.angle_gamma   90.00
#
_symmetry.space_group_name_H-M   'P 1'
#
loop_
_entity.id
_entity.type
_entity.pdbx_description
1 polymer ?
#
loop_
_entity_poly.entity_id
_entity_poly.type
_entity_poly.pdbx_seq_one_letter_code
_entity_poly.pdbx_strand_id
1 'polypeptide(L)'
;MLIAVVLLGTAVVATLTAARVTIIGTTIQRDHSKAHEWLQSASEIVADPGSLGWLDCDLPLNGVQIRNSYQASLQGESSIAPEGWDTSRITIAEDVTFASPSGDYGSTCYPAIDRQLVTVEVSGPDGRIIEQVQVVKAAP
;
A
#
# COMPACT_ATOMS: atom_id res chain seq x y z
N MET A 1 52.40 0.73 23.14
CA MET A 1 51.16 1.27 23.74
C MET A 1 50.24 1.93 22.70
N LEU A 2 50.77 2.68 21.74
CA LEU A 2 50.00 3.35 20.68
C LEU A 2 49.16 2.39 19.80
N ILE A 3 49.71 1.23 19.45
CA ILE A 3 49.00 0.19 18.67
C ILE A 3 47.77 -0.34 19.41
N ALA A 4 47.87 -0.56 20.73
CA ALA A 4 46.75 -1.04 21.53
C ALA A 4 45.60 -0.03 21.57
N VAL A 5 45.91 1.27 21.67
CA VAL A 5 44.90 2.35 21.63
C VAL A 5 44.21 2.42 20.27
N VAL A 6 44.97 2.31 19.18
CA VAL A 6 44.40 2.29 17.81
C VAL A 6 43.50 1.07 17.62
N LEU A 7 43.95 -0.11 18.04
CA LEU A 7 43.16 -1.34 17.94
C LEU A 7 41.85 -1.25 18.74
N LEU A 8 41.90 -0.74 19.97
CA LEU A 8 40.71 -0.56 20.81
C LEU A 8 39.75 0.47 20.19
N GLY A 9 40.28 1.56 19.63
CA GLY A 9 39.49 2.54 18.88
C GLY A 9 38.79 1.93 17.66
N THR A 10 39.49 1.14 16.85
CA THR A 10 38.88 0.47 15.68
C THR A 10 37.82 -0.55 16.09
N ALA A 11 38.03 -1.29 17.18
CA ALA A 11 37.06 -2.26 17.67
C ALA A 11 35.77 -1.60 18.18
N VAL A 12 35.87 -0.46 18.86
CA VAL A 12 34.71 0.32 19.30
C VAL A 12 33.95 0.87 18.09
N VAL A 13 34.64 1.47 17.12
CA VAL A 13 33.98 1.95 15.89
C VAL A 13 33.29 0.82 15.16
N ALA A 14 33.95 -0.33 14.99
CA ALA A 14 33.36 -1.49 14.32
C ALA A 14 32.08 -2.00 15.00
N THR A 15 32.07 -2.08 16.34
CA THR A 15 30.88 -2.52 17.09
C THR A 15 29.75 -1.50 17.03
N LEU A 16 30.02 -0.19 17.07
CA LEU A 16 28.99 0.84 16.87
C LEU A 16 28.40 0.81 15.45
N THR A 17 29.25 0.66 14.43
CA THR A 17 28.77 0.54 13.04
C THR A 17 27.90 -0.69 12.88
N ALA A 18 28.31 -1.85 13.41
CA ALA A 18 27.51 -3.07 13.38
C ALA A 18 26.16 -2.89 14.09
N ALA A 19 26.14 -2.28 15.28
CA ALA A 19 24.90 -2.01 16.01
C ALA A 19 23.96 -1.10 15.22
N ARG A 20 24.48 -0.05 14.58
CA ARG A 20 23.69 0.86 13.74
C ARG A 20 23.07 0.12 12.55
N VAL A 21 23.85 -0.72 11.87
CA VAL A 21 23.36 -1.52 10.73
C VAL A 21 22.25 -2.46 11.16
N THR A 22 22.40 -3.13 12.30
CA THR A 22 21.37 -4.03 12.84
C THR A 22 20.08 -3.27 13.18
N ILE A 23 20.17 -2.10 13.82
CA ILE A 23 18.99 -1.26 14.14
C ILE A 23 18.27 -0.82 12.86
N ILE A 24 19.02 -0.36 11.85
CA ILE A 24 18.41 0.04 10.58
C ILE A 24 17.73 -1.16 9.91
N GLY A 25 18.40 -2.31 9.88
CA GLY A 25 17.86 -3.54 9.32
C GLY A 25 16.55 -3.98 10.00
N THR A 26 16.49 -3.95 11.34
CA THR A 26 15.28 -4.33 12.07
C THR A 26 14.14 -3.34 11.86
N THR A 27 14.43 -2.03 11.75
CA THR A 27 13.38 -1.03 11.45
C THR A 27 12.78 -1.24 10.08
N ILE A 28 13.60 -1.48 9.05
CA ILE A 28 13.12 -1.73 7.68
C ILE A 28 12.24 -2.98 7.64
N GLN A 29 12.68 -4.07 8.26
CA GLN A 29 11.93 -5.32 8.24
C GLN A 29 10.60 -5.23 8.99
N ARG A 30 10.58 -4.48 10.10
CA ARG A 30 9.34 -4.17 10.83
C ARG A 30 8.38 -3.34 9.98
N ASP A 31 8.89 -2.33 9.28
CA ASP A 31 8.06 -1.43 8.47
C ASP A 31 7.51 -2.17 7.24
N HIS A 32 8.28 -3.06 6.60
CA HIS A 32 7.76 -3.97 5.57
C HIS A 32 6.65 -4.89 6.11
N SER A 33 6.83 -5.46 7.30
CA SER A 33 5.82 -6.35 7.89
C SER A 33 4.51 -5.60 8.15
N LYS A 34 4.59 -4.38 8.71
CA LYS A 34 3.43 -3.51 8.94
C LYS A 34 2.75 -3.08 7.64
N ALA A 35 3.54 -2.70 6.63
CA ALA A 35 3.01 -2.32 5.33
C ALA A 35 2.27 -3.50 4.68
N HIS A 36 2.80 -4.71 4.78
CA HIS A 36 2.16 -5.91 4.26
C HIS A 36 0.83 -6.22 4.97
N GLU A 37 0.81 -6.18 6.30
CA GLU A 37 -0.42 -6.38 7.10
C GLU A 37 -1.50 -5.34 6.76
N TRP A 38 -1.09 -4.08 6.63
CA TRP A 38 -2.01 -3.00 6.27
C TRP A 38 -2.55 -3.16 4.85
N LEU A 39 -1.69 -3.49 3.89
CA LEU A 39 -2.05 -3.70 2.49
C LEU A 39 -2.95 -4.93 2.31
N GLN A 40 -2.73 -6.00 3.09
CA GLN A 40 -3.62 -7.14 3.11
C GLN A 40 -5.02 -6.73 3.61
N SER A 41 -5.09 -6.04 4.75
CA SER A 41 -6.38 -5.56 5.31
C SER A 41 -7.11 -4.62 4.35
N ALA A 42 -6.37 -3.71 3.73
CA ALA A 42 -6.90 -2.79 2.72
C ALA A 42 -7.41 -3.53 1.48
N SER A 43 -6.71 -4.58 1.05
CA SER A 43 -7.15 -5.39 -0.09
C SER A 43 -8.47 -6.11 0.20
N GLU A 44 -8.69 -6.56 1.44
CA GLU A 44 -9.94 -7.19 1.87
C GLU A 44 -11.10 -6.17 1.86
N ILE A 45 -10.87 -4.97 2.39
CA ILE A 45 -11.82 -3.85 2.34
C ILE A 45 -12.17 -3.47 0.89
N VAL A 46 -11.16 -3.40 0.02
CA VAL A 46 -11.36 -3.05 -1.39
C VAL A 46 -12.11 -4.16 -2.13
N ALA A 47 -11.82 -5.43 -1.83
CA ALA A 47 -12.51 -6.56 -2.42
C ALA A 47 -13.98 -6.64 -1.97
N ASP A 48 -14.28 -6.33 -0.70
CA ASP A 48 -15.62 -6.43 -0.14
C ASP A 48 -16.57 -5.36 -0.74
N PRO A 49 -17.63 -5.75 -1.47
CA PRO A 49 -18.63 -4.82 -1.98
C PRO A 49 -19.41 -4.11 -0.87
N GLY A 50 -19.52 -4.71 0.32
CA GLY A 50 -20.23 -4.14 1.47
C GLY A 50 -19.48 -3.00 2.17
N SER A 51 -18.14 -3.03 2.16
CA SER A 51 -17.32 -2.02 2.82
C SER A 51 -17.19 -0.74 1.98
N LEU A 52 -16.70 -0.84 0.74
CA LEU A 52 -16.43 0.34 -0.09
C LEU A 52 -17.58 0.78 -1.01
N GLY A 53 -18.68 0.03 -1.07
CA GLY A 53 -19.77 0.28 -2.02
C GLY A 53 -19.34 0.05 -3.47
N TRP A 54 -20.19 -0.62 -4.25
CA TRP A 54 -19.95 -0.74 -5.69
C TRP A 54 -20.35 0.56 -6.39
N LEU A 55 -19.45 1.10 -7.21
CA LEU A 55 -19.72 2.25 -8.06
C LEU A 55 -19.77 1.77 -9.51
N ASP A 56 -20.98 1.77 -10.08
CA ASP A 56 -21.21 1.33 -11.45
C ASP A 56 -21.01 2.47 -12.47
N CYS A 57 -20.89 2.09 -13.73
CA CYS A 57 -20.78 2.94 -14.91
C CYS A 57 -22.10 3.65 -15.28
N ASP A 58 -23.18 3.46 -14.52
CA ASP A 58 -24.52 3.98 -14.82
C ASP A 58 -24.64 5.51 -14.63
N LEU A 59 -23.66 6.09 -13.93
CA LEU A 59 -23.40 7.53 -13.88
C LEU A 59 -22.20 7.84 -14.80
N PRO A 60 -22.01 9.09 -15.28
CA PRO A 60 -20.84 9.47 -16.08
C PRO A 60 -19.54 9.51 -15.22
N LEU A 61 -19.28 8.44 -14.48
CA LEU A 61 -18.12 8.24 -13.64
C LEU A 61 -17.03 7.57 -14.48
N ASN A 62 -15.86 8.18 -14.53
CA ASN A 62 -14.66 7.57 -15.10
C ASN A 62 -13.84 6.86 -14.00
N GLY A 63 -12.86 6.03 -14.41
CA GLY A 63 -11.98 5.33 -13.48
C GLY A 63 -11.27 6.25 -12.47
N VAL A 64 -11.01 7.50 -12.85
CA VAL A 64 -10.44 8.55 -11.98
C VAL A 64 -11.39 8.91 -10.83
N GLN A 65 -12.67 9.11 -11.13
CA GLN A 65 -13.68 9.47 -10.13
C GLN A 65 -13.95 8.31 -9.16
N ILE A 66 -14.02 7.08 -9.68
CA ILE A 66 -14.19 5.88 -8.85
C ILE A 66 -12.96 5.71 -7.95
N ARG A 67 -11.74 5.85 -8.51
CA ARG A 67 -10.50 5.85 -7.73
C ARG A 67 -10.55 6.86 -6.60
N ASN A 68 -10.92 8.11 -6.88
CA ASN A 68 -10.97 9.15 -5.85
C ASN A 68 -11.99 8.83 -4.73
N SER A 69 -13.12 8.20 -5.08
CA SER A 69 -14.10 7.77 -4.10
C SER A 69 -13.56 6.62 -3.24
N TYR A 70 -12.97 5.60 -3.85
CA TYR A 70 -12.37 4.48 -3.12
C TYR A 70 -11.17 4.91 -2.27
N GLN A 71 -10.36 5.85 -2.77
CA GLN A 71 -9.27 6.49 -2.03
C GLN A 71 -9.80 7.15 -0.75
N ALA A 72 -10.83 7.99 -0.88
CA ALA A 72 -11.39 8.72 0.26
C ALA A 72 -11.95 7.76 1.32
N SER A 73 -12.66 6.72 0.89
CA SER A 73 -13.19 5.70 1.78
C SER A 73 -12.08 4.89 2.46
N LEU A 74 -11.07 4.44 1.71
CA LEU A 74 -9.95 3.67 2.26
C LEU A 74 -9.12 4.49 3.26
N GLN A 75 -8.90 5.78 2.99
CA GLN A 75 -8.19 6.67 3.91
C GLN A 75 -9.03 7.08 5.14
N GLY A 76 -10.36 6.95 5.05
CA GLY A 76 -11.26 7.06 6.19
C GLY A 76 -11.14 5.89 7.17
N GLU A 77 -10.64 4.74 6.72
CA GLU A 77 -10.45 3.53 7.54
C GLU A 77 -9.17 3.60 8.38
N SER A 78 -9.19 4.46 9.40
CA SER A 78 -8.11 4.57 10.38
C SER A 78 -7.92 3.33 11.26
N SER A 79 -8.91 2.43 11.30
CA SER A 79 -8.92 1.23 12.14
C SER A 79 -7.85 0.20 11.73
N ILE A 80 -7.50 0.16 10.45
CA ILE A 80 -6.50 -0.76 9.87
C ILE A 80 -5.10 -0.14 9.76
N ALA A 81 -4.96 1.16 10.03
CA ALA A 81 -3.68 1.85 9.91
C ALA A 81 -2.71 1.42 11.02
N PRO A 82 -1.44 1.10 10.70
CA PRO A 82 -0.44 0.80 11.70
C PRO A 82 -0.25 1.96 12.68
N GLU A 83 0.00 1.64 13.96
CA GLU A 83 0.21 2.68 14.97
C GLU A 83 1.33 3.65 14.57
N GLY A 84 1.01 4.95 14.60
CA GLY A 84 1.92 6.04 14.25
C GLY A 84 2.06 6.31 12.75
N TRP A 85 1.33 5.59 11.89
CA TRP A 85 1.29 5.82 10.44
C TRP A 85 0.06 6.64 10.07
N ASP A 86 0.23 7.55 9.11
CA ASP A 86 -0.84 8.40 8.59
C ASP A 86 -1.61 7.64 7.49
N THR A 87 -2.95 7.67 7.50
CA THR A 87 -3.78 6.98 6.50
C THR A 87 -3.55 7.49 5.08
N SER A 88 -3.03 8.71 4.89
CA SER A 88 -2.63 9.21 3.57
C SER A 88 -1.53 8.39 2.91
N ARG A 89 -0.84 7.53 3.66
CA ARG A 89 0.22 6.66 3.16
C ARG A 89 -0.29 5.47 2.36
N ILE A 90 -1.56 5.09 2.52
CA ILE A 90 -2.22 4.11 1.67
C ILE A 90 -2.98 4.83 0.56
N THR A 91 -2.74 4.41 -0.67
CA THR A 91 -3.26 5.06 -1.86
C THR A 91 -3.70 4.04 -2.90
N ILE A 92 -4.62 4.45 -3.77
CA ILE A 92 -4.96 3.76 -5.00
C ILE A 92 -4.12 4.39 -6.09
N ALA A 93 -3.09 3.67 -6.53
CA ALA A 93 -2.01 4.17 -7.36
C ALA A 93 -2.48 4.57 -8.77
N GLU A 94 -3.43 3.81 -9.31
CA GLU A 94 -3.85 3.87 -10.71
C GLU A 94 -5.35 4.17 -10.81
N ASP A 95 -5.77 4.66 -11.97
CA ASP A 95 -7.19 4.77 -12.27
C ASP A 95 -7.82 3.37 -12.27
N VAL A 96 -9.04 3.26 -11.74
CA VAL A 96 -9.77 2.00 -11.74
C VAL A 96 -10.01 1.57 -13.19
N THR A 97 -9.63 0.35 -13.51
CA THR A 97 -9.88 -0.24 -14.83
C THR A 97 -11.01 -1.27 -14.74
N PHE A 98 -11.71 -1.45 -15.85
CA PHE A 98 -12.93 -2.22 -15.93
C PHE A 98 -12.70 -3.47 -16.75
N ALA A 99 -13.23 -4.59 -16.31
CA ALA A 99 -13.22 -5.80 -17.10
C ALA A 99 -14.14 -5.64 -18.31
N SER A 100 -13.59 -5.92 -19.48
CA SER A 100 -14.36 -6.08 -20.71
C SER A 100 -14.99 -7.48 -20.79
N PRO A 101 -15.95 -7.70 -21.70
CA PRO A 101 -16.53 -9.02 -21.92
C PRO A 101 -15.54 -10.10 -22.35
N SER A 102 -14.39 -9.72 -22.94
CA SER A 102 -13.29 -10.66 -23.28
C SER A 102 -12.42 -11.02 -22.07
N GLY A 103 -12.61 -10.35 -20.93
CA GLY A 103 -11.81 -10.52 -19.71
C GLY A 103 -10.63 -9.55 -19.60
N ASP A 104 -10.36 -8.75 -20.63
CA ASP A 104 -9.28 -7.75 -20.60
C ASP A 104 -9.68 -6.54 -19.76
N TYR A 105 -8.73 -5.96 -19.01
CA TYR A 105 -8.95 -4.74 -18.25
C TYR A 105 -8.58 -3.50 -19.06
N GLY A 106 -9.46 -2.50 -19.05
CA GLY A 106 -9.23 -1.23 -19.75
C GLY A 106 -9.91 -0.04 -19.08
N SER A 107 -9.66 1.15 -19.62
CA SER A 107 -10.24 2.40 -19.11
C SER A 107 -11.70 2.63 -19.52
N THR A 108 -12.25 1.77 -20.40
CA THR A 108 -13.62 1.89 -20.88
C THR A 108 -14.58 1.28 -19.88
N CYS A 109 -15.42 2.12 -19.29
CA CYS A 109 -16.52 1.69 -18.43
C CYS A 109 -17.66 1.17 -19.31
N TYR A 110 -17.95 -0.14 -19.25
CA TYR A 110 -19.08 -0.73 -19.96
C TYR A 110 -20.30 -0.81 -19.03
N PRO A 111 -21.53 -0.63 -19.56
CA PRO A 111 -22.72 -0.96 -18.78
C PRO A 111 -22.71 -2.46 -18.45
N ALA A 112 -23.10 -2.82 -17.23
CA ALA A 112 -23.07 -4.19 -16.69
C ALA A 112 -21.66 -4.80 -16.54
N ILE A 113 -20.67 -3.99 -16.15
CA ILE A 113 -19.39 -4.51 -15.66
C ILE A 113 -19.59 -5.37 -14.41
N ASP A 114 -18.91 -6.51 -14.36
CA ASP A 114 -18.95 -7.43 -13.22
C ASP A 114 -17.68 -7.36 -12.37
N ARG A 115 -16.62 -6.71 -12.87
CA ARG A 115 -15.30 -6.63 -12.22
C ARG A 115 -14.58 -5.31 -12.49
N GLN A 116 -13.93 -4.81 -11.45
CA GLN A 116 -13.03 -3.66 -11.46
C GLN A 116 -11.66 -4.07 -10.93
N LEU A 117 -10.59 -3.58 -11.55
CA LEU A 117 -9.22 -3.76 -11.06
C LEU A 117 -8.77 -2.47 -10.38
N VAL A 118 -8.35 -2.62 -9.12
CA VAL A 118 -7.95 -1.53 -8.25
C VAL A 118 -6.53 -1.81 -7.76
N THR A 119 -5.61 -0.89 -8.02
CA THR A 119 -4.21 -1.01 -7.59
C THR A 119 -4.01 -0.25 -6.28
N VAL A 120 -3.78 -0.95 -5.17
CA VAL A 120 -3.54 -0.37 -3.85
C VAL A 120 -2.05 -0.41 -3.53
N GLU A 121 -1.49 0.68 -3.02
CA GLU A 121 -0.10 0.78 -2.61
C GLU A 121 0.04 1.41 -1.23
N VAL A 122 1.12 1.05 -0.53
CA VAL A 122 1.49 1.63 0.76
C VAL A 122 2.87 2.27 0.67
N SER A 123 2.95 3.51 1.11
CA SER A 123 4.18 4.29 1.18
C SER A 123 4.79 4.31 2.58
N GLY A 124 6.10 4.09 2.63
CA GLY A 124 6.89 4.10 3.85
C GLY A 124 7.13 5.49 4.40
N PRO A 125 7.62 5.61 5.65
CA PRO A 125 7.93 6.88 6.30
C PRO A 125 8.77 7.85 5.47
N ASP A 126 9.64 7.31 4.62
CA ASP A 126 10.55 7.99 3.69
C ASP A 126 9.91 8.42 2.35
N GLY A 127 8.62 8.10 2.14
CA GLY A 127 7.86 8.42 0.94
C GLY A 127 8.08 7.43 -0.21
N ARG A 128 8.84 6.34 0.01
CA ARG A 128 9.00 5.29 -1.00
C ARG A 128 7.83 4.31 -0.95
N ILE A 129 7.43 3.78 -2.10
CA ILE A 129 6.49 2.67 -2.15
C ILE A 129 7.17 1.45 -1.54
N ILE A 130 6.57 0.89 -0.49
CA ILE A 130 7.06 -0.33 0.15
C ILE A 130 6.46 -1.54 -0.55
N GLU A 131 5.15 -1.54 -0.75
CA GLU A 131 4.40 -2.65 -1.33
C GLU A 131 3.23 -2.13 -2.18
N GLN A 132 2.81 -2.95 -3.15
CA GLN A 132 1.66 -2.71 -4.02
C GLN A 132 0.94 -4.04 -4.32
N VAL A 133 -0.39 -4.00 -4.37
CA VAL A 133 -1.23 -5.13 -4.78
C VAL A 133 -2.32 -4.67 -5.73
N GLN A 134 -2.64 -5.54 -6.68
CA GLN A 134 -3.80 -5.38 -7.54
C GLN A 134 -4.94 -6.24 -7.02
N VAL A 135 -6.09 -5.62 -6.81
CA VAL A 135 -7.29 -6.24 -6.25
C VAL A 135 -8.37 -6.21 -7.30
N VAL A 136 -8.96 -7.38 -7.56
CA VAL A 136 -10.16 -7.48 -8.40
C VAL A 136 -11.39 -7.39 -7.51
N LYS A 137 -12.11 -6.28 -7.63
CA LYS A 137 -13.41 -6.10 -6.98
C LYS A 137 -14.50 -6.63 -7.91
N ALA A 138 -15.36 -7.51 -7.39
CA ALA A 138 -16.52 -8.00 -8.12
C ALA A 138 -17.77 -7.20 -7.76
N ALA A 139 -18.69 -7.07 -8.71
CA ALA A 139 -20.01 -6.51 -8.47
C ALA A 139 -20.79 -7.36 -7.44
N PRO A 140 -21.61 -6.73 -6.58
CA PRO A 140 -22.45 -7.42 -5.59
C PRO A 140 -23.58 -8.27 -6.21
#